data_AF-A0AAQ4DES7-F1
#
_entry.id   AF-A0AAQ4DES7-F1
#
_cell.length_a   1.000
_cell.length_b   1.000
_cell.length_c   1.000
_cell.angle_alpha   90.00
_cell.angle_beta   90.00
_cell.angle_gamma   90.00
#
_symmetry.space_group_name_H-M   'P 1'
#
loop_
_entity.id
_entity.type
_entity.pdbx_description
1 polymer ?
#
loop_
_entity_poly.entity_id
_entity_poly.type
_entity_poly.pdbx_seq_one_letter_code
_entity_poly.pdbx_strand_id
1 'polypeptide(L)'
;MWTVKLNGIPERLHDVAVTIKGKVYSFDSFGDNSSDSDEREDDLIDVYTFDPASYRWNILPTQQLHEDEPINLLGCSVVAYGHCAYLWGGWNSSPVNVVHRFDSVANTWSGLVVRGEVPRPQISHSACVLSQRMYIFGGLDMDSSNWVRFLDLETLEWHRVPTSGEAPAGRFCHTASAIGTRMYVWGGHLEDSRDERPL
;
A
#
# COMPACT_ATOMS: atom_id res chain seq x y z
N MET A 1 1.54 17.21 21.89
CA MET A 1 2.34 18.22 21.19
C MET A 1 2.11 17.97 19.71
N TRP A 2 1.27 18.79 19.06
CA TRP A 2 0.98 18.67 17.63
C TRP A 2 1.83 19.72 16.91
N THR A 3 2.67 19.30 15.98
CA THR A 3 3.44 20.22 15.13
C THR A 3 2.51 20.91 14.13
N VAL A 4 2.75 22.21 13.99
CA VAL A 4 2.05 23.19 13.16
C VAL A 4 1.90 22.69 11.72
N LYS A 5 0.75 23.01 11.07
CA LYS A 5 0.54 22.90 9.62
C LYS A 5 1.76 23.49 8.90
N LEU A 6 2.63 22.63 8.37
CA LEU A 6 3.75 23.09 7.57
C LEU A 6 3.15 23.64 6.28
N ASN A 7 3.28 24.95 6.07
CA ASN A 7 2.90 25.59 4.83
C ASN A 7 3.62 24.87 3.68
N GLY A 8 2.88 24.40 2.68
CA GLY A 8 3.41 23.72 1.50
C GLY A 8 3.17 22.21 1.40
N ILE A 9 2.44 21.60 2.35
CA ILE A 9 1.91 20.24 2.15
C ILE A 9 0.60 20.37 1.35
N PRO A 10 0.49 19.82 0.13
CA PRO A 10 -0.74 19.92 -0.64
C PRO A 10 -1.90 19.18 0.05
N GLU A 11 -3.15 19.51 -0.28
CA GLU A 11 -4.30 18.73 0.16
C GLU A 11 -4.32 17.43 -0.64
N ARG A 12 -4.07 16.29 0.00
CA ARG A 12 -3.86 15.02 -0.70
C ARG A 12 -4.70 13.91 -0.10
N LEU A 13 -5.26 13.08 -0.99
CA LEU A 13 -6.19 12.02 -0.67
C LEU A 13 -5.45 10.68 -0.85
N HIS A 14 -5.16 10.05 0.29
CA HIS A 14 -4.69 8.66 0.44
C HIS A 14 -3.18 8.42 0.29
N ASP A 15 -2.44 8.78 1.33
CA ASP A 15 -1.02 8.46 1.49
C ASP A 15 -0.80 7.04 2.04
N VAL A 16 0.14 6.30 1.43
CA VAL A 16 0.73 5.11 2.07
C VAL A 16 2.15 5.46 2.53
N ALA A 17 2.49 5.09 3.77
CA ALA A 17 3.79 5.45 4.34
C ALA A 17 4.42 4.31 5.13
N VAL A 18 5.74 4.23 5.09
CA VAL A 18 6.56 3.27 5.86
C VAL A 18 7.77 3.95 6.47
N THR A 19 8.31 3.34 7.53
CA THR A 19 9.58 3.75 8.11
C THR A 19 10.71 2.85 7.61
N ILE A 20 11.76 3.45 7.04
CA ILE A 20 12.98 2.75 6.59
C ILE A 20 14.18 3.44 7.25
N LYS A 21 14.98 2.67 7.99
CA LYS A 21 16.21 3.13 8.68
C LYS A 21 16.04 4.46 9.46
N GLY A 22 14.90 4.63 10.13
CA GLY A 22 14.60 5.79 10.98
C GLY A 22 14.09 7.03 10.25
N LYS A 23 13.85 6.95 8.93
CA LYS A 23 13.12 7.98 8.18
C LYS A 23 11.75 7.46 7.77
N VAL A 24 10.76 8.33 7.70
CA VAL A 24 9.45 7.99 7.14
C VAL A 24 9.47 8.33 5.65
N TYR A 25 9.05 7.38 4.84
CA TYR A 25 8.83 7.54 3.40
C TYR A 25 7.32 7.52 3.18
N SER A 26 6.80 8.59 2.58
CA SER A 26 5.41 8.69 2.14
C SER A 26 5.37 8.58 0.62
N PHE A 27 4.50 7.71 0.12
CA PHE A 27 4.28 7.46 -1.29
C PHE A 27 2.88 7.96 -1.61
N ASP A 28 2.84 8.95 -2.48
CA ASP A 28 1.67 9.77 -2.65
C ASP A 28 1.21 9.72 -4.09
N SER A 29 -0.02 9.27 -4.23
CA SER A 29 -0.67 9.03 -5.50
C SER A 29 -1.51 10.22 -5.96
N PHE A 30 -1.54 11.37 -5.25
CA PHE A 30 -2.33 12.54 -5.66
C PHE A 30 -1.53 13.86 -5.62
N GLY A 31 -1.15 14.37 -6.80
CA GLY A 31 -0.44 15.65 -6.97
C GLY A 31 -1.29 16.91 -6.67
N ASP A 32 -0.62 18.04 -6.50
CA ASP A 32 -1.13 19.36 -6.08
C ASP A 32 -2.22 19.98 -6.99
N ASN A 33 -3.40 20.24 -6.41
CA ASN A 33 -4.38 21.35 -6.59
C ASN A 33 -4.64 21.99 -7.98
N SER A 34 -4.33 21.31 -9.09
CA SER A 34 -4.72 21.74 -10.43
C SER A 34 -6.21 21.41 -10.66
N SER A 35 -6.97 22.39 -11.16
CA SER A 35 -8.42 22.30 -11.31
C SER A 35 -8.91 21.30 -12.38
N ASP A 36 -8.01 20.66 -13.12
CA ASP A 36 -8.36 19.78 -14.25
C ASP A 36 -8.35 18.30 -13.82
N SER A 37 -9.51 17.65 -13.87
CA SER A 37 -9.72 16.27 -13.39
C SER A 37 -9.26 15.19 -14.34
N ASP A 38 -9.10 15.53 -15.61
CA ASP A 38 -9.02 14.53 -16.68
C ASP A 38 -7.57 14.16 -17.04
N GLU A 39 -6.56 14.87 -16.51
CA GLU A 39 -5.11 14.56 -16.68
C GLU A 39 -4.50 13.84 -15.46
N ARG A 40 -5.28 13.51 -14.43
CA ARG A 40 -4.82 13.10 -13.08
C ARG A 40 -4.49 11.61 -12.91
N GLU A 41 -4.88 10.77 -13.88
CA GLU A 41 -4.65 9.31 -13.82
C GLU A 41 -3.22 8.93 -14.22
N ASP A 42 -2.49 9.81 -14.90
CA ASP A 42 -1.13 9.57 -15.42
C ASP A 42 -0.01 10.12 -14.53
N ASP A 43 -0.36 10.68 -13.36
CA ASP A 43 0.61 11.24 -12.42
C ASP A 43 1.44 10.15 -11.74
N LEU A 44 2.76 10.33 -11.77
CA LEU A 44 3.72 9.49 -11.06
C LEU A 44 3.55 9.64 -9.55
N ILE A 45 3.91 8.59 -8.81
CA ILE A 45 3.91 8.62 -7.35
C ILE A 45 5.03 9.51 -6.83
N ASP A 46 4.66 10.61 -6.17
CA ASP A 46 5.61 11.45 -5.44
C ASP A 46 6.17 10.67 -4.22
N VAL A 47 7.47 10.81 -3.98
CA VAL A 47 8.11 10.23 -2.79
C VAL A 47 8.59 11.34 -1.85
N TYR A 48 7.94 11.42 -0.68
CA TYR A 48 8.35 12.32 0.38
C TYR A 48 9.11 11.58 1.46
N THR A 49 10.07 12.28 2.06
CA THR A 49 10.79 11.81 3.23
C THR A 49 10.61 12.76 4.40
N PHE A 50 10.23 12.21 5.55
CA PHE A 50 10.27 12.91 6.82
C PHE A 50 11.42 12.37 7.67
N ASP A 51 12.31 13.29 8.06
CA ASP A 51 13.37 13.02 9.00
C ASP A 51 12.91 13.39 10.42
N PRO A 52 12.67 12.43 11.32
CA PRO A 52 12.21 12.70 12.67
C PRO A 52 13.29 13.34 13.55
N ALA A 53 14.56 13.31 13.16
CA ALA A 53 15.62 13.98 13.91
C ALA A 53 15.63 15.50 13.66
N SER A 54 15.30 15.92 12.44
CA SER A 54 15.25 17.33 12.04
C SER A 54 13.84 17.91 11.94
N TYR A 55 12.81 17.07 12.01
CA TYR A 55 11.39 17.41 11.81
C TYR A 55 11.12 18.05 10.45
N ARG A 56 11.85 17.64 9.42
CA ARG A 56 11.75 18.20 8.07
C ARG A 56 11.22 17.18 7.08
N TRP A 57 10.27 17.64 6.27
CA TRP A 57 9.84 16.98 5.05
C TRP A 57 10.72 17.41 3.88
N ASN A 58 11.03 16.48 3.00
CA ASN A 58 11.70 16.73 1.73
C ASN A 58 11.01 15.90 0.64
N ILE A 59 10.77 16.49 -0.52
CA ILE A 59 10.43 15.74 -1.72
C ILE A 59 11.71 15.15 -2.31
N LEU A 60 11.71 13.86 -2.63
CA LEU A 60 12.83 13.25 -3.35
C LEU A 60 12.69 13.60 -4.84
N PRO A 61 13.72 14.17 -5.48
CA PRO A 61 13.70 14.35 -6.92
C PRO A 61 13.68 12.97 -7.57
N THR A 62 12.63 12.65 -8.31
CA THR A 62 12.55 11.46 -9.15
C THR A 62 13.50 11.66 -10.34
N GLN A 63 14.76 11.29 -10.14
CA GLN A 63 15.76 11.35 -11.19
C GLN A 63 15.55 10.18 -12.16
N GLN A 64 15.15 10.54 -13.37
CA GLN A 64 15.14 9.72 -14.58
C GLN A 64 14.15 8.54 -14.58
N LEU A 65 12.96 8.88 -15.09
CA LEU A 65 11.95 8.01 -15.70
C LEU A 65 12.50 6.65 -16.12
N HIS A 66 12.28 5.64 -15.27
CA HIS A 66 12.33 4.24 -15.66
C HIS A 66 10.89 3.81 -15.97
N GLU A 67 10.70 2.94 -16.94
CA GLU A 67 9.39 2.37 -17.34
C GLU A 67 8.59 1.73 -16.18
N ASP A 68 9.24 1.55 -15.03
CA ASP A 68 8.76 0.81 -13.86
C ASP A 68 8.18 1.68 -12.73
N GLU A 69 8.25 3.02 -12.86
CA GLU A 69 7.66 3.90 -11.85
C GLU A 69 6.13 3.75 -11.83
N PRO A 70 5.53 3.42 -10.67
CA PRO A 70 4.09 3.32 -10.57
C PRO A 70 3.46 4.69 -10.79
N ILE A 71 2.41 4.67 -11.59
CA ILE A 71 1.47 5.76 -11.75
C ILE A 71 0.34 5.53 -10.74
N ASN A 72 -0.05 6.59 -10.02
CA ASN A 72 -1.23 6.72 -9.14
C ASN A 72 -1.91 5.40 -8.71
N LEU A 73 -1.54 4.84 -7.54
CA LEU A 73 -2.06 3.55 -7.04
C LEU A 73 -3.02 3.73 -5.85
N LEU A 74 -4.24 4.20 -6.11
CA LEU A 74 -5.22 4.47 -5.06
C LEU A 74 -5.60 3.20 -4.28
N GLY A 75 -5.54 3.27 -2.95
CA GLY A 75 -5.91 2.16 -2.08
C GLY A 75 -4.94 0.96 -2.15
N CYS A 76 -3.71 1.19 -2.62
CA CYS A 76 -2.64 0.20 -2.47
C CYS A 76 -2.24 0.03 -0.99
N SER A 77 -1.45 -0.99 -0.72
CA SER A 77 -0.73 -1.11 0.55
C SER A 77 0.77 -0.93 0.35
N VAL A 78 1.47 -0.50 1.39
CA VAL A 78 2.93 -0.42 1.41
C VAL A 78 3.49 -1.08 2.66
N VAL A 79 4.61 -1.79 2.49
CA VAL A 79 5.38 -2.34 3.61
C VAL A 79 6.88 -2.05 3.45
N ALA A 80 7.59 -1.92 4.56
CA ALA A 80 9.05 -1.83 4.57
C ALA A 80 9.68 -3.20 4.83
N TYR A 81 10.71 -3.53 4.06
CA TYR A 81 11.59 -4.67 4.32
C TYR A 81 13.03 -4.33 3.89
N GLY A 82 13.98 -4.53 4.80
CA GLY A 82 15.37 -4.12 4.58
C GLY A 82 15.50 -2.60 4.38
N HIS A 83 15.94 -2.20 3.19
CA HIS A 83 16.08 -0.79 2.77
C HIS A 83 15.09 -0.42 1.67
N CYS A 84 14.04 -1.21 1.49
CA CYS A 84 13.08 -1.03 0.41
C CYS A 84 11.66 -0.87 0.95
N ALA A 85 10.85 -0.11 0.22
CA ALA A 85 9.39 -0.15 0.33
C ALA A 85 8.84 -1.04 -0.78
N TYR A 86 7.80 -1.80 -0.48
CA TYR A 86 7.08 -2.67 -1.40
C TYR A 86 5.62 -2.24 -1.43
N LEU A 87 5.17 -1.78 -2.60
CA LEU A 87 3.79 -1.38 -2.85
C LEU A 87 3.10 -2.48 -3.65
N TRP A 88 1.86 -2.79 -3.30
CA TRP A 88 1.06 -3.76 -4.03
C TRP A 88 -0.41 -3.40 -4.07
N GLY A 89 -1.05 -3.77 -5.17
CA GLY A 89 -2.47 -3.56 -5.41
C GLY A 89 -2.81 -2.09 -5.65
N GLY A 90 -4.08 -1.75 -5.44
CA GLY A 90 -4.62 -0.43 -5.70
C GLY A 90 -5.26 -0.31 -7.08
N TRP A 91 -5.63 0.91 -7.42
CA TRP A 91 -6.38 1.25 -8.62
C TRP A 91 -5.64 2.30 -9.45
N ASN A 92 -5.47 2.01 -10.74
CA ASN A 92 -5.02 2.96 -11.77
C ASN A 92 -5.78 2.67 -13.07
N SER A 93 -6.82 3.48 -13.36
CA SER A 93 -7.87 3.27 -14.39
C SER A 93 -8.60 1.91 -14.32
N SER A 94 -8.02 0.92 -13.64
CA SER A 94 -8.41 -0.45 -13.42
C SER A 94 -7.67 -1.01 -12.18
N PRO A 95 -8.17 -2.06 -11.52
CA PRO A 95 -7.45 -2.72 -10.44
C PRO A 95 -6.13 -3.33 -10.90
N VAL A 96 -5.06 -3.14 -10.14
CA VAL A 96 -3.73 -3.73 -10.43
C VAL A 96 -3.29 -4.77 -9.39
N ASN A 97 -2.39 -5.67 -9.77
CA ASN A 97 -1.75 -6.66 -8.89
C ASN A 97 -0.22 -6.73 -9.05
N VAL A 98 0.39 -5.68 -9.61
CA VAL A 98 1.85 -5.55 -9.75
C VAL A 98 2.47 -5.20 -8.40
N VAL A 99 3.64 -5.76 -8.11
CA VAL A 99 4.46 -5.36 -6.95
C VAL A 99 5.49 -4.36 -7.40
N HIS A 100 5.43 -3.14 -6.87
CA HIS A 100 6.45 -2.12 -7.08
C HIS A 100 7.40 -2.09 -5.88
N ARG A 101 8.69 -1.93 -6.15
CA ARG A 101 9.72 -1.78 -5.12
C ARG A 101 10.44 -0.46 -5.28
N PHE A 102 10.45 0.33 -4.22
CA PHE A 102 11.28 1.52 -4.08
C PHE A 102 12.51 1.20 -3.24
N ASP A 103 13.70 1.35 -3.82
CA ASP A 103 14.98 1.24 -3.11
C ASP A 103 15.34 2.58 -2.48
N SER A 104 15.38 2.64 -1.14
CA SER A 104 15.60 3.89 -0.40
C SER A 104 17.06 4.36 -0.38
N VAL A 105 18.00 3.55 -0.86
CA VAL A 105 19.43 3.87 -0.95
C VAL A 105 19.73 4.46 -2.33
N ALA A 106 19.20 3.82 -3.37
CA ALA A 106 19.34 4.30 -4.75
C ALA A 106 18.32 5.39 -5.12
N ASN A 107 17.21 5.49 -4.37
CA ASN A 107 16.03 6.31 -4.70
C ASN A 107 15.45 5.95 -6.08
N THR A 108 15.28 4.65 -6.34
CA THR A 108 14.82 4.14 -7.64
C THR A 108 13.65 3.19 -7.48
N TRP A 109 12.74 3.24 -8.45
CA TRP A 109 11.64 2.30 -8.60
C TRP A 109 12.04 1.08 -9.44
N SER A 110 11.35 -0.03 -9.21
CA SER A 110 11.44 -1.25 -10.02
C SER A 110 10.15 -2.05 -9.93
N GLY A 111 9.64 -2.51 -11.07
CA GLY A 111 8.55 -3.48 -11.15
C GLY A 111 9.10 -4.86 -10.88
N LEU A 112 8.48 -5.60 -9.96
CA LEU A 112 8.94 -6.94 -9.62
C LEU A 112 8.17 -7.99 -10.41
N VAL A 113 8.92 -8.88 -11.07
CA VAL A 113 8.35 -10.12 -11.63
C VAL A 113 8.14 -11.10 -10.48
N VAL A 114 6.87 -11.32 -10.15
CA VAL A 114 6.45 -12.28 -9.11
C VAL A 114 5.95 -13.58 -9.73
N ARG A 115 6.00 -14.67 -8.95
CA ARG A 115 5.51 -16.00 -9.36
C ARG A 115 4.67 -16.64 -8.27
N GLY A 116 4.21 -17.87 -8.52
CA GLY A 116 3.40 -18.64 -7.56
C GLY A 116 1.90 -18.33 -7.68
N GLU A 117 1.20 -18.37 -6.55
CA GLU A 117 -0.25 -18.13 -6.47
C GLU A 117 -0.55 -16.63 -6.43
N VAL A 118 -0.19 -15.92 -7.51
CA VAL A 118 -0.34 -14.47 -7.63
C VAL A 118 -1.80 -14.09 -7.40
N PRO A 119 -2.10 -13.21 -6.43
CA PRO A 119 -3.47 -12.80 -6.17
C PRO A 119 -4.09 -12.03 -7.33
N ARG A 120 -5.43 -12.01 -7.34
CA ARG A 120 -6.17 -11.06 -8.17
C ARG A 120 -5.88 -9.63 -7.70
N PRO A 121 -6.03 -8.64 -8.60
CA PRO A 121 -6.00 -7.24 -8.23
C PRO A 121 -6.91 -6.91 -7.06
N GLN A 122 -6.41 -6.07 -6.15
CA GLN A 122 -7.06 -5.82 -4.88
C GLN A 122 -6.90 -4.35 -4.48
N ILE A 123 -8.00 -3.70 -4.13
CA ILE A 123 -7.99 -2.32 -3.59
C ILE A 123 -8.39 -2.31 -2.11
N SER A 124 -7.87 -1.34 -1.35
CA SER A 124 -8.22 -1.09 0.06
C SER A 124 -8.04 -2.30 0.98
N HIS A 125 -7.08 -3.16 0.66
CA HIS A 125 -6.59 -4.23 1.53
C HIS A 125 -5.57 -3.68 2.53
N SER A 126 -5.19 -4.49 3.50
CA SER A 126 -4.08 -4.15 4.39
C SER A 126 -2.94 -5.16 4.23
N ALA A 127 -1.73 -4.69 4.53
CA ALA A 127 -0.54 -5.51 4.50
C ALA A 127 0.33 -5.26 5.75
N CYS A 128 1.09 -6.28 6.14
CA CYS A 128 2.14 -6.14 7.13
C CYS A 128 3.28 -7.12 6.87
N VAL A 129 4.45 -6.89 7.46
CA VAL A 129 5.59 -7.80 7.35
C VAL A 129 5.75 -8.61 8.62
N LEU A 130 5.86 -9.92 8.46
CA LEU A 130 6.27 -10.85 9.51
C LEU A 130 7.48 -11.64 9.00
N SER A 131 8.63 -11.49 9.68
CA SER A 131 9.91 -12.00 9.19
C SER A 131 10.24 -11.44 7.79
N GLN A 132 10.43 -12.29 6.77
CA GLN A 132 10.69 -11.88 5.39
C GLN A 132 9.47 -11.91 4.46
N ARG A 133 8.25 -11.95 5.03
CA ARG A 133 7.02 -12.17 4.27
C ARG A 133 6.09 -10.98 4.42
N MET A 134 5.65 -10.44 3.30
CA MET A 134 4.55 -9.47 3.24
C MET A 134 3.23 -10.24 3.25
N TYR A 135 2.49 -10.18 4.35
CA TYR A 135 1.15 -10.74 4.46
C TYR A 135 0.12 -9.70 4.01
N ILE A 136 -0.86 -10.14 3.23
CA ILE A 136 -2.02 -9.35 2.81
C ILE A 136 -3.31 -9.98 3.32
N PHE A 137 -4.28 -9.15 3.66
CA PHE A 137 -5.61 -9.58 4.09
C PHE A 137 -6.70 -8.65 3.54
N GLY A 138 -7.81 -9.26 3.11
CA GLY A 138 -9.02 -8.56 2.70
C GLY A 138 -8.84 -7.67 1.47
N GLY A 139 -9.63 -6.60 1.43
CA GLY A 139 -9.77 -5.69 0.30
C GLY A 139 -11.09 -5.90 -0.46
N LEU A 140 -11.37 -4.99 -1.39
CA LEU A 140 -12.48 -5.06 -2.34
C LEU A 140 -12.06 -5.70 -3.68
N ASP A 141 -12.48 -6.93 -3.92
CA ASP A 141 -12.53 -7.61 -5.23
C ASP A 141 -14.02 -7.82 -5.56
N MET A 142 -14.37 -8.37 -6.73
CA MET A 142 -15.74 -8.76 -7.09
C MET A 142 -16.45 -9.66 -6.06
N ASP A 143 -15.68 -10.31 -5.17
CA ASP A 143 -16.16 -10.96 -3.96
C ASP A 143 -15.23 -10.54 -2.80
N SER A 144 -15.69 -9.69 -1.87
CA SER A 144 -14.95 -9.41 -0.64
C SER A 144 -14.61 -10.72 0.06
N SER A 145 -13.33 -10.92 0.30
CA SER A 145 -12.83 -12.23 0.67
C SER A 145 -11.94 -12.13 1.90
N ASN A 146 -12.11 -13.04 2.84
CA ASN A 146 -11.36 -13.15 4.10
C ASN A 146 -10.08 -13.98 3.94
N TRP A 147 -9.53 -13.99 2.75
CA TRP A 147 -8.34 -14.75 2.40
C TRP A 147 -7.09 -14.07 2.94
N VAL A 148 -6.08 -14.90 3.22
CA VAL A 148 -4.73 -14.46 3.57
C VAL A 148 -3.78 -15.01 2.50
N ARG A 149 -2.87 -14.18 2.02
CA ARG A 149 -1.66 -14.61 1.28
C ARG A 149 -0.44 -13.97 1.89
N PHE A 150 0.71 -14.50 1.51
CA PHE A 150 1.94 -13.73 1.62
C PHE A 150 2.76 -13.78 0.34
N LEU A 151 3.52 -12.72 0.12
CA LEU A 151 4.66 -12.67 -0.78
C LEU A 151 5.92 -12.92 0.04
N ASP A 152 6.70 -13.92 -0.32
CA ASP A 152 8.06 -14.07 0.20
C ASP A 152 8.95 -13.01 -0.47
N LEU A 153 9.49 -12.08 0.31
CA LEU A 153 10.21 -10.90 -0.20
C LEU A 153 11.64 -11.22 -0.65
N GLU A 154 12.14 -12.41 -0.34
CA GLU A 154 13.45 -12.89 -0.80
C GLU A 154 13.31 -13.65 -2.12
N THR A 155 12.29 -14.49 -2.24
CA THR A 155 12.09 -15.32 -3.43
C THR A 155 11.15 -14.71 -4.46
N LEU A 156 10.35 -13.70 -4.10
CA LEU A 156 9.31 -13.07 -4.91
C LEU A 156 8.21 -14.04 -5.35
N GLU A 157 7.84 -14.94 -4.45
CA GLU A 157 6.81 -15.97 -4.67
C GLU A 157 5.60 -15.76 -3.76
N TRP A 158 4.42 -15.73 -4.37
CA TRP A 158 3.15 -15.66 -3.67
C TRP A 158 2.66 -17.03 -3.24
N HIS A 159 2.15 -17.11 -2.00
CA HIS A 159 1.64 -18.33 -1.42
C HIS A 159 0.28 -18.14 -0.77
N ARG A 160 -0.59 -19.15 -0.92
CA ARG A 160 -1.79 -19.32 -0.12
C ARG A 160 -1.46 -19.67 1.32
N VAL A 161 -2.12 -18.97 2.23
CA VAL A 161 -2.13 -19.32 3.65
C VAL A 161 -3.44 -20.05 3.94
N PRO A 162 -3.38 -21.37 4.22
CA PRO A 162 -4.53 -22.07 4.78
C PRO A 162 -4.85 -21.48 6.15
N THR A 163 -6.07 -20.97 6.31
CA THR A 163 -6.58 -20.46 7.58
C THR A 163 -7.58 -21.43 8.19
N SER A 164 -7.67 -21.44 9.52
CA SER A 164 -8.58 -22.29 10.28
C SER A 164 -9.15 -21.53 11.48
N GLY A 165 -10.30 -21.96 11.98
CA GLY A 165 -11.03 -21.29 13.07
C GLY A 165 -12.05 -20.29 12.55
N GLU A 166 -12.54 -19.42 13.44
CA GLU A 166 -13.50 -18.37 13.10
C GLU A 166 -12.80 -17.21 12.39
N ALA A 167 -12.87 -17.22 11.07
CA ALA A 167 -12.32 -16.14 10.26
C ALA A 167 -13.21 -14.89 10.36
N PRO A 168 -12.63 -13.68 10.41
CA PRO A 168 -13.40 -12.45 10.21
C PRO A 168 -14.10 -12.48 8.84
N ALA A 169 -15.25 -11.82 8.73
CA ALA A 169 -15.88 -11.56 7.44
C ALA A 169 -14.94 -10.76 6.51
N GLY A 170 -15.12 -10.97 5.20
CA GLY A 170 -14.44 -10.21 4.16
C GLY A 170 -14.65 -8.71 4.38
N ARG A 171 -13.57 -7.93 4.28
CA ARG A 171 -13.57 -6.51 4.64
C ARG A 171 -12.54 -5.71 3.88
N PHE A 172 -12.78 -4.42 3.75
CA PHE A 172 -11.90 -3.44 3.11
C PHE A 172 -11.81 -2.16 3.94
N CYS A 173 -10.85 -1.28 3.64
CA CYS A 173 -10.56 -0.06 4.42
C CYS A 173 -10.29 -0.32 5.92
N HIS A 174 -9.77 -1.51 6.23
CA HIS A 174 -9.32 -1.89 7.57
C HIS A 174 -7.82 -1.61 7.72
N THR A 175 -7.31 -1.70 8.95
CA THR A 175 -5.87 -1.65 9.19
C THR A 175 -5.35 -3.02 9.61
N ALA A 176 -4.07 -3.27 9.35
CA ALA A 176 -3.35 -4.39 9.91
C ALA A 176 -2.03 -3.96 10.55
N SER A 177 -1.63 -4.69 11.59
CA SER A 177 -0.37 -4.46 12.27
C SER A 177 0.27 -5.78 12.68
N ALA A 178 1.58 -5.88 12.44
CA ALA A 178 2.39 -7.00 12.90
C ALA A 178 2.87 -6.75 14.33
N ILE A 179 2.59 -7.67 15.25
CA ILE A 179 3.15 -7.65 16.61
C ILE A 179 3.65 -9.05 16.96
N GLY A 180 4.96 -9.16 17.17
CA GLY A 180 5.64 -10.45 17.34
C GLY A 180 5.50 -11.30 16.07
N THR A 181 4.87 -12.47 16.20
CA THR A 181 4.66 -13.42 15.09
C THR A 181 3.22 -13.40 14.56
N ARG A 182 2.44 -12.34 14.85
CA ARG A 182 1.01 -12.27 14.56
C ARG A 182 0.65 -11.01 13.81
N MET A 183 -0.28 -11.15 12.87
CA MET A 183 -1.00 -10.05 12.23
C MET A 183 -2.30 -9.80 13.00
N TYR A 184 -2.54 -8.55 13.34
CA TYR A 184 -3.79 -8.08 13.96
C TYR A 184 -4.52 -7.23 12.93
N VAL A 185 -5.81 -7.48 12.74
CA VAL A 185 -6.68 -6.74 11.82
C VAL A 185 -7.76 -6.03 12.61
N TRP A 186 -8.00 -4.75 12.32
CA TRP A 186 -8.99 -3.95 13.04
C TRP A 186 -9.83 -3.06 12.10
N GLY A 187 -11.11 -2.92 12.44
CA GLY A 187 -12.04 -2.05 11.72
C GLY A 187 -12.37 -2.55 10.30
N GLY A 188 -12.64 -1.57 9.42
CA GLY A 188 -13.04 -1.77 8.03
C GLY A 188 -14.54 -1.90 7.81
N HIS A 189 -14.90 -1.88 6.53
CA HIS A 189 -16.26 -2.09 6.05
C HIS A 189 -16.43 -3.52 5.55
N LEU A 190 -17.60 -4.09 5.81
CA LEU A 190 -18.05 -5.31 5.16
C LEU A 190 -18.67 -4.92 3.83
N GLU A 191 -18.51 -5.75 2.81
CA GLU A 191 -19.35 -5.62 1.63
C GLU A 191 -20.75 -6.06 2.04
N ASP A 192 -21.73 -5.15 2.02
CA ASP A 192 -23.11 -5.48 2.38
C ASP A 192 -23.58 -6.61 1.47
N SER A 193 -23.73 -7.82 2.04
CA SER A 193 -24.56 -8.84 1.44
C SER A 193 -25.99 -8.33 1.51
N ARG A 194 -26.41 -7.55 0.49
CA ARG A 194 -27.79 -7.14 0.17
C ARG A 194 -28.71 -7.05 1.39
N ASP A 195 -28.90 -5.86 1.93
CA ASP A 195 -30.13 -5.34 2.55
C ASP A 195 -31.24 -6.41 2.83
N GLU A 196 -31.00 -7.39 3.70
CA GLU A 196 -32.07 -8.16 4.35
C GLU A 196 -32.53 -7.32 5.54
N ARG A 197 -33.31 -6.29 5.24
CA ARG A 197 -34.12 -5.64 6.27
C ARG A 197 -35.14 -6.66 6.76
N PRO A 198 -35.23 -6.95 8.06
CA PRO A 198 -36.40 -7.63 8.59
C PRO A 198 -37.61 -6.72 8.36
N LEU A 199 -38.67 -7.29 7.76
CA LEU A 199 -40.01 -6.68 7.68
C LEU A 199 -40.58 -6.44 9.08
#